data_AF-A0A9J6CBQ8-F1
#
_entry.id   AF-A0A9J6CBQ8-F1
#
_cell.length_a   1.000
_cell.length_b   1.000
_cell.length_c   1.000
_cell.angle_alpha   90.00
_cell.angle_beta   90.00
_cell.angle_gamma   90.00
#
_symmetry.space_group_name_H-M   'P 1'
#
loop_
_entity.id
_entity.type
_entity.pdbx_description
1 polymer ?
#
loop_
_entity_poly.entity_id
_entity_poly.type
_entity_poly.pdbx_seq_one_letter_code
_entity_poly.pdbx_strand_id
1 'polypeptide(L)'
;MSAADEKISDLQLPIASVARLIKEALPNGAIAKQEAKLAIARAASVFVLFLTSATIDVTTSSNQKTLMAQHVFNALKEIEFEMFLPELQKSLETYRQAMKNKKDRKSINDASENNTENQIEDEEDVIQIDDD
;
A
#
# COMPACT_ATOMS: atom_id res chain seq x y z
N MET A 1 -7.78 -16.46 -23.23
CA MET A 1 -7.48 -15.47 -22.17
C MET A 1 -6.80 -14.29 -22.84
N SER A 2 -7.16 -13.05 -22.49
CA SER A 2 -6.51 -11.84 -23.04
C SER A 2 -5.15 -11.63 -22.36
N ALA A 3 -4.20 -10.96 -23.03
CA ALA A 3 -2.88 -10.63 -22.46
C ALA A 3 -2.99 -9.77 -21.18
N ALA A 4 -4.06 -8.99 -21.04
CA ALA A 4 -4.34 -8.24 -19.81
C ALA A 4 -4.71 -9.16 -18.62
N ASP A 5 -5.39 -10.27 -18.90
CA ASP A 5 -5.81 -11.25 -17.89
C ASP A 5 -4.60 -12.06 -17.36
N GLU A 6 -3.59 -12.23 -18.21
CA GLU A 6 -2.32 -12.89 -17.87
C GLU A 6 -1.49 -12.02 -16.91
N LYS A 7 -1.31 -10.73 -17.20
CA LYS A 7 -0.60 -9.79 -16.31
C LYS A 7 -1.29 -9.61 -14.95
N ILE A 8 -2.62 -9.57 -14.90
CA ILE A 8 -3.35 -9.46 -13.63
C ILE A 8 -3.15 -10.72 -12.78
N SER A 9 -3.00 -11.88 -13.42
CA SER A 9 -2.76 -13.15 -12.73
C SER A 9 -1.41 -13.17 -12.00
N ASP A 10 -0.37 -12.55 -12.57
CA ASP A 10 0.94 -12.40 -11.94
C ASP A 10 0.93 -11.45 -10.73
N LEU A 11 -0.04 -10.55 -10.66
CA LEU A 11 -0.20 -9.56 -9.58
C LEU A 11 -1.18 -10.02 -8.50
N GLN A 12 -1.64 -11.27 -8.52
CA GLN A 12 -2.60 -11.78 -7.54
C GLN A 12 -1.98 -11.95 -6.16
N LEU A 13 -2.70 -11.45 -5.15
CA LEU A 13 -2.33 -11.68 -3.75
C LEU A 13 -2.46 -13.18 -3.39
N PRO A 14 -1.63 -13.69 -2.46
CA PRO A 14 -1.75 -15.07 -2.00
C PRO A 14 -3.17 -15.39 -1.52
N ILE A 15 -3.78 -16.45 -2.09
CA ILE A 15 -5.16 -16.84 -1.78
C ILE A 15 -5.37 -17.11 -0.29
N ALA A 16 -4.35 -17.59 0.43
CA ALA A 16 -4.42 -17.79 1.87
C ALA A 16 -4.64 -16.49 2.65
N SER A 17 -3.93 -15.41 2.28
CA SER A 17 -4.07 -14.09 2.88
C SER A 17 -5.46 -13.51 2.59
N VAL A 18 -5.91 -13.60 1.34
CA VAL A 18 -7.25 -13.15 0.92
C VAL A 18 -8.35 -13.93 1.66
N ALA A 19 -8.23 -15.25 1.75
CA ALA A 19 -9.19 -16.10 2.44
C ALA A 19 -9.31 -15.78 3.93
N ARG A 20 -8.20 -15.41 4.58
CA ARG A 20 -8.19 -14.98 5.98
C ARG A 20 -9.00 -13.68 6.16
N LEU A 21 -8.72 -12.66 5.34
CA LEU A 21 -9.45 -11.38 5.40
C LEU A 21 -10.94 -11.56 5.12
N ILE A 22 -11.31 -12.39 4.14
CA ILE A 22 -12.71 -12.71 3.85
C ILE A 22 -13.38 -13.34 5.07
N LYS A 23 -12.70 -14.29 5.75
CA LYS A 23 -13.26 -14.95 6.93
C LYS A 23 -13.46 -13.97 8.09
N GLU A 24 -12.53 -13.04 8.29
CA GLU A 24 -12.62 -11.99 9.33
C GLU A 24 -13.78 -11.02 9.04
N ALA A 25 -14.14 -10.80 7.77
CA ALA A 25 -15.27 -9.96 7.36
C ALA A 25 -16.63 -10.67 7.38
N LEU A 26 -16.68 -11.99 7.58
CA LEU A 26 -17.91 -12.79 7.56
C LEU A 26 -18.34 -13.21 8.97
N PRO A 27 -19.66 -13.46 9.19
CA PRO A 27 -20.14 -14.01 10.45
C PRO A 27 -19.53 -15.37 10.79
N ASN A 28 -19.48 -15.70 12.08
CA ASN A 28 -18.97 -16.99 12.55
C ASN A 28 -19.70 -18.16 11.87
N GLY A 29 -18.93 -19.09 11.31
CA GLY A 29 -19.45 -20.27 10.60
C GLY A 29 -19.76 -20.07 9.12
N ALA A 30 -19.75 -18.84 8.61
CA ALA A 30 -19.89 -18.58 7.18
C ALA A 30 -18.61 -18.92 6.41
N ILE A 31 -18.77 -19.46 5.19
CA ILE A 31 -17.66 -19.91 4.34
C ILE A 31 -17.84 -19.38 2.92
N ALA A 32 -16.84 -18.66 2.41
CA ALA A 32 -16.78 -18.25 1.02
C ALA A 32 -16.31 -19.41 0.12
N LYS A 33 -16.96 -19.58 -1.04
CA LYS A 33 -16.56 -20.54 -2.06
C LYS A 33 -15.22 -20.16 -2.71
N GLN A 34 -14.54 -21.14 -3.32
CA GLN A 34 -13.25 -20.91 -3.98
C GLN A 34 -13.32 -19.85 -5.07
N GLU A 35 -14.39 -19.85 -5.87
CA GLU A 35 -14.60 -18.86 -6.92
C GLU A 35 -14.68 -17.43 -6.37
N ALA A 36 -15.33 -17.23 -5.21
CA ALA A 36 -15.41 -15.93 -4.56
C ALA A 36 -14.04 -15.44 -4.08
N LYS A 37 -13.22 -16.35 -3.53
CA LYS A 37 -11.85 -16.03 -3.10
C LYS A 37 -10.98 -15.61 -4.28
N LEU A 38 -11.07 -16.33 -5.41
CA LEU A 38 -10.34 -15.99 -6.64
C LEU A 38 -10.84 -14.68 -7.27
N ALA A 39 -12.15 -14.42 -7.23
CA ALA A 39 -12.71 -13.16 -7.70
C ALA A 39 -12.21 -11.97 -6.86
N ILE A 40 -12.20 -12.09 -5.54
CA ILE A 40 -11.69 -11.05 -4.64
C ILE A 40 -10.17 -10.86 -4.80
N ALA A 41 -9.40 -11.93 -4.96
CA ALA A 41 -7.96 -11.82 -5.22
C ALA A 41 -7.66 -11.03 -6.50
N ARG A 42 -8.39 -11.29 -7.59
CA ARG A 42 -8.30 -10.50 -8.83
C ARG A 42 -8.77 -9.07 -8.63
N ALA A 43 -9.88 -8.86 -7.94
CA ALA A 43 -10.42 -7.53 -7.66
C ALA A 43 -9.46 -6.68 -6.84
N ALA A 44 -8.71 -7.29 -5.89
CA ALA A 44 -7.70 -6.60 -5.11
C ALA A 44 -6.55 -6.06 -5.99
N SER A 45 -6.06 -6.87 -6.94
CA SER A 45 -5.03 -6.42 -7.90
C SER A 45 -5.54 -5.27 -8.77
N VAL A 46 -6.77 -5.38 -9.26
CA VAL A 46 -7.42 -4.30 -10.04
C VAL A 46 -7.60 -3.05 -9.19
N PHE A 47 -7.96 -3.18 -7.91
CA PHE A 47 -8.12 -2.06 -7.00
C PHE A 47 -6.80 -1.31 -6.76
N VAL A 48 -5.69 -2.03 -6.60
CA VAL A 48 -4.36 -1.39 -6.48
C VAL A 48 -4.03 -0.60 -7.74
N LEU A 49 -4.23 -1.18 -8.93
CA LEU A 49 -3.98 -0.48 -10.20
C LEU A 49 -4.89 0.74 -10.38
N PHE A 50 -6.16 0.61 -10.02
CA PHE A 50 -7.14 1.69 -10.09
C PHE A 50 -6.77 2.85 -9.16
N LEU A 51 -6.46 2.55 -7.90
CA LEU A 51 -6.06 3.57 -6.92
C LEU A 51 -4.74 4.23 -7.32
N THR A 52 -3.76 3.47 -7.84
CA THR A 52 -2.51 4.03 -8.36
C THR A 52 -2.77 4.99 -9.50
N SER A 53 -3.63 4.63 -10.47
CA SER A 53 -4.01 5.51 -11.58
C SER A 53 -4.64 6.81 -11.08
N ALA A 54 -5.64 6.73 -10.19
CA ALA A 54 -6.28 7.92 -9.62
C ALA A 54 -5.29 8.79 -8.82
N THR A 55 -4.33 8.17 -8.13
CA THR A 55 -3.29 8.89 -7.39
C THR A 55 -2.35 9.64 -8.34
N ILE A 56 -1.95 9.01 -9.45
CA ILE A 56 -1.14 9.65 -10.50
C ILE A 56 -1.87 10.86 -11.09
N ASP A 57 -3.16 10.75 -11.38
CA ASP A 57 -3.98 11.86 -11.89
C ASP A 57 -4.02 13.04 -10.91
N VAL A 58 -4.17 12.77 -9.62
CA VAL A 58 -4.12 13.80 -8.55
C VAL A 58 -2.74 14.44 -8.45
N THR A 59 -1.67 13.64 -8.49
CA THR A 59 -0.30 14.14 -8.36
C THR A 59 0.09 15.01 -9.56
N THR A 60 -0.17 14.55 -10.78
CA THR A 60 0.11 15.30 -12.01
C THR A 60 -0.71 16.59 -12.11
N SER A 61 -1.99 16.56 -11.71
CA SER A 61 -2.85 17.75 -11.63
C SER A 61 -2.31 18.83 -10.67
N SER A 62 -1.51 18.42 -9.68
CA SER A 62 -0.82 19.33 -8.74
C SER A 62 0.57 19.80 -9.20
N ASN A 63 0.98 19.48 -10.44
CA ASN A 63 2.32 19.72 -10.99
C ASN A 63 3.45 19.09 -10.17
N GLN A 64 3.16 17.99 -9.48
CA GLN A 64 4.14 17.24 -8.72
C GLN A 64 4.52 15.97 -9.49
N LYS A 65 5.76 15.50 -9.31
CA LYS A 65 6.27 14.28 -9.96
C LYS A 65 6.52 13.15 -8.97
N THR A 66 6.20 13.37 -7.70
CA THR A 66 6.44 12.45 -6.60
C THR A 66 5.10 12.06 -5.97
N LEU A 67 4.79 10.76 -5.99
CA LEU A 67 3.65 10.26 -5.24
C LEU A 67 3.92 10.40 -3.74
N MET A 68 2.94 10.95 -3.02
CA MET A 68 2.99 11.15 -1.57
C MET A 68 1.70 10.62 -0.96
N ALA A 69 1.73 10.32 0.34
CA ALA A 69 0.55 9.83 1.06
C ALA A 69 -0.67 10.77 0.92
N GLN A 70 -0.45 12.09 0.85
CA GLN A 70 -1.52 13.06 0.66
C GLN A 70 -2.23 12.90 -0.69
N HIS A 71 -1.51 12.54 -1.75
CA HIS A 71 -2.12 12.26 -3.06
C HIS A 71 -3.04 11.06 -2.98
N VAL A 72 -2.62 10.00 -2.29
CA VAL A 72 -3.46 8.80 -2.09
C VAL A 72 -4.73 9.15 -1.32
N PHE A 73 -4.64 10.00 -0.28
CA PHE A 73 -5.81 10.44 0.48
C PHE A 73 -6.78 11.28 -0.35
N ASN A 74 -6.27 12.13 -1.23
CA ASN A 74 -7.09 12.94 -2.12
C ASN A 74 -7.75 12.05 -3.20
N ALA A 75 -6.98 11.14 -3.80
CA ALA A 75 -7.49 10.19 -4.77
C ALA A 75 -8.63 9.34 -4.18
N LEU A 76 -8.47 8.82 -2.96
CA LEU A 76 -9.52 8.07 -2.26
C LEU A 76 -10.82 8.86 -2.08
N LYS A 77 -10.78 10.19 -1.95
CA LYS A 77 -12.00 11.03 -1.92
C LYS A 77 -12.62 11.14 -3.30
N GLU A 78 -11.79 11.35 -4.32
CA GLU A 78 -12.24 11.50 -5.72
C GLU A 78 -12.89 10.23 -6.26
N ILE A 79 -12.38 9.05 -5.88
CA ILE A 79 -12.96 7.77 -6.26
C ILE A 79 -14.08 7.29 -5.30
N GLU A 80 -14.53 8.13 -4.37
CA GLU A 80 -15.61 7.85 -3.41
C GLU A 80 -15.32 6.72 -2.38
N PHE A 81 -14.04 6.49 -2.06
CA PHE A 81 -13.56 5.55 -1.04
C PHE A 81 -13.11 6.26 0.26
N GLU A 82 -13.64 7.43 0.55
CA GLU A 82 -13.27 8.24 1.72
C GLU A 82 -13.50 7.54 3.07
N MET A 83 -14.37 6.53 3.09
CA MET A 83 -14.56 5.66 4.26
C MET A 83 -13.29 4.92 4.71
N PHE A 84 -12.27 4.78 3.85
CA PHE A 84 -10.99 4.16 4.20
C PHE A 84 -10.01 5.12 4.90
N LEU A 85 -10.23 6.43 4.80
CA LEU A 85 -9.28 7.43 5.30
C LEU A 85 -8.97 7.31 6.80
N PRO A 86 -9.96 7.11 7.71
CA PRO A 86 -9.67 7.09 9.14
C PRO A 86 -8.69 5.99 9.55
N GLU A 87 -8.91 4.76 9.06
CA GLU A 87 -8.02 3.63 9.41
C GLU A 87 -6.68 3.73 8.68
N LEU A 88 -6.66 4.25 7.44
CA LEU A 88 -5.43 4.43 6.68
C LEU A 88 -4.50 5.49 7.31
N GLN A 89 -5.05 6.62 7.76
CA GLN A 89 -4.29 7.66 8.45
C GLN A 89 -3.71 7.15 9.78
N LYS A 90 -4.49 6.38 10.54
CA LYS A 90 -4.03 5.74 11.77
C LYS A 90 -2.89 4.73 11.51
N SER A 91 -2.99 3.95 10.43
CA SER A 91 -1.94 3.03 10.00
C SER A 91 -0.65 3.77 9.63
N LEU A 92 -0.75 4.87 8.87
CA LEU A 92 0.39 5.71 8.51
C LEU A 92 1.08 6.31 9.74
N GLU A 93 0.31 6.80 10.72
CA GLU A 93 0.87 7.33 11.96
C GLU A 93 1.60 6.25 12.75
N THR A 94 1.01 5.06 12.86
CA THR A 94 1.64 3.89 13.52
C THR A 94 2.96 3.52 12.83
N TYR A 95 3.00 3.53 11.50
CA TYR A 95 4.21 3.30 10.72
C TYR A 95 5.29 4.35 11.00
N ARG A 96 4.93 5.63 10.98
CA ARG A 96 5.86 6.74 11.26
C ARG A 96 6.45 6.65 12.67
N GLN A 97 5.64 6.29 13.67
CA GLN A 97 6.12 6.08 15.04
C GLN A 97 7.08 4.89 15.12
N ALA A 98 6.77 3.77 14.46
CA ALA A 98 7.65 2.61 14.41
C ALA A 98 9.01 2.95 13.76
N MET A 99 9.02 3.76 12.70
CA MET A 99 10.26 4.19 12.04
C MET A 99 11.11 5.10 12.92
N LYS A 100 10.50 6.06 13.64
CA LYS A 100 11.20 6.88 14.63
C LYS A 100 11.84 6.03 15.72
N ASN A 101 11.09 5.09 16.30
CA ASN A 101 11.59 4.19 17.33
C ASN A 101 12.77 3.32 16.86
N LYS A 102 12.78 2.91 15.59
CA LYS A 102 13.89 2.15 14.99
C LYS A 102 15.15 3.02 14.87
N LYS A 103 14.99 4.28 14.47
CA LYS A 103 16.09 5.26 14.40
C LYS A 103 16.67 5.56 15.78
N ASP A 104 15.82 5.73 16.78
CA ASP A 104 16.24 6.00 18.16
C ASP A 104 17.02 4.81 18.74
N ARG A 105 16.56 3.57 18.51
CA ARG A 105 17.28 2.35 18.92
C ARG A 105 18.62 2.19 18.20
N LYS A 106 18.70 2.56 16.92
CA LYS A 106 19.97 2.54 16.18
C LYS A 106 20.96 3.56 16.76
N SER A 107 20.49 4.77 17.06
CA SER A 107 21.32 5.83 17.66
C SER A 107 21.83 5.49 19.07
N ILE A 108 21.07 4.72 19.86
CA ILE A 108 21.51 4.23 21.18
C ILE A 108 22.58 3.13 21.04
N ASN A 109 22.45 2.25 20.05
CA ASN A 109 23.45 1.21 19.78
C ASN A 109 24.74 1.79 19.19
N ASP A 110 24.64 2.81 18.32
CA ASP A 110 25.78 3.51 17.72
C ASP A 110 26.55 4.38 18.76
N ALA A 111 25.92 4.73 19.89
CA ALA A 111 26.60 5.41 21.01
C ALA A 111 27.45 4.46 21.88
N SER A 112 27.35 3.14 21.68
CA SER A 112 28.08 2.13 22.46
C SER A 112 29.28 1.51 21.72
N GLU A 113 29.41 1.69 20.41
CA GLU A 113 30.52 1.13 19.61
C GLU A 113 31.08 2.15 18.63
N ASN A 114 32.35 2.52 18.80
CA ASN A 114 33.08 3.41 17.89
C ASN A 114 33.25 2.74 16.50
N ASN A 115 33.07 3.56 15.45
CA ASN A 115 33.43 3.34 14.03
C ASN A 115 32.70 2.22 13.27
N THR A 116 31.77 2.58 12.37
CA THR A 116 31.96 2.56 10.91
C THR A 116 30.73 3.20 10.24
N GLU A 117 30.98 4.12 9.31
CA GLU A 117 29.99 4.76 8.45
C GLU A 117 29.05 3.74 7.82
N ASN A 118 27.75 3.89 8.04
CA ASN A 118 26.72 3.31 7.18
C ASN A 118 25.56 4.30 7.12
N GLN A 119 25.60 5.14 6.07
CA GLN A 119 24.46 5.89 5.60
C GLN A 119 23.38 4.89 5.21
N ILE A 120 22.31 4.82 6.00
CA ILE A 120 21.04 4.27 5.50
C ILE A 120 20.40 5.46 4.82
N GLU A 121 20.49 5.48 3.49
CA GLU A 121 19.72 6.41 2.68
C GLU A 121 18.23 6.12 2.95
N ASP A 122 17.52 7.14 3.43
CA ASP A 122 16.07 7.15 3.60
C ASP A 122 15.45 7.13 2.18
N GLU A 123 15.43 5.97 1.53
CA GLU A 123 14.52 5.74 0.40
C GLU A 123 13.11 5.66 0.99
N GLU A 124 12.46 6.82 1.14
CA GLU A 124 11.02 6.83 0.88
C GLU A 124 10.87 6.23 -0.53
N ASP A 125 10.05 5.18 -0.67
CA ASP A 125 9.64 4.63 -1.98
C ASP A 125 8.85 5.72 -2.72
N VAL A 126 9.59 6.71 -3.21
CA VAL A 126 9.11 7.82 -4.02
C VAL A 126 8.96 7.27 -5.41
N ILE A 127 7.73 6.92 -5.76
CA ILE A 127 7.39 6.65 -7.15
C ILE A 127 7.49 7.99 -7.87
N GLN A 128 8.55 8.15 -8.65
CA GLN A 128 8.66 9.24 -9.62
C GLN A 128 7.76 8.91 -10.80
N ILE A 129 6.89 9.85 -11.16
CA ILE A 129 6.10 9.75 -12.38
C ILE A 129 6.99 10.23 -13.51
N ASP A 130 7.36 9.32 -14.42
CA ASP A 130 8.07 9.65 -15.65
C ASP A 130 7.12 10.39 -16.60
N ASP A 131 7.58 11.52 -17.13
CA ASP A 131 6.89 12.26 -18.20
C ASP A 131 7.29 11.63 -19.54
N ASP A 132 6.47 10.73 -20.11
CA ASP A 132 6.57 10.33 -21.52
C ASP A 132 6.08 11.44 -22.46
#